data_AF-A0A2N3FUN4-F1
#
_entry.id   AF-A0A2N3FUN4-F1
#
_cell.length_a   1.000
_cell.length_b   1.000
_cell.length_c   1.000
_cell.angle_alpha   90.00
_cell.angle_beta   90.00
_cell.angle_gamma   90.00
#
_symmetry.space_group_name_H-M   'P 1'
#
loop_
_entity.id
_entity.type
_entity.pdbx_description
1 polymer ?
#
loop_
_entity_poly.entity_id
_entity_poly.type
_entity_poly.pdbx_seq_one_letter_code
_entity_poly.pdbx_strand_id
1 'polypeptide(L)'
;MGNFDWTEILVLAVLAVIIFGPEKLPELARKTARVLNYLRNIANDAQGKLREELGPEFADLELTNPRAMVTKHLLDPVQAELEPVKSELAPLKSDLAPVAAELAAASMTPSPGYQPDPAPEPVAAGPLAWDTEAT
;
A
#
# COMPACT_ATOMS: atom_id res chain seq x y z
N MET A 1 -17.29 -1.48 15.22
CA MET A 1 -15.84 -1.30 15.07
C MET A 1 -15.25 -2.65 14.71
N GLY A 2 -14.59 -2.76 13.55
CA GLY A 2 -14.16 -4.05 13.00
C GLY A 2 -13.16 -4.76 13.89
N ASN A 3 -13.42 -6.03 14.15
CA ASN A 3 -12.42 -6.95 14.70
C ASN A 3 -11.46 -7.24 13.53
N PHE A 4 -10.21 -6.81 13.64
CA PHE A 4 -9.18 -7.23 12.69
C PHE A 4 -8.88 -8.69 12.98
N ASP A 5 -9.70 -9.55 12.39
CA ASP A 5 -9.65 -10.98 12.64
C ASP A 5 -8.44 -11.58 11.92
N TRP A 6 -7.78 -12.55 12.55
CA TRP A 6 -6.69 -13.33 11.96
C TRP A 6 -7.04 -13.90 10.58
N THR A 7 -8.33 -14.08 10.30
CA THR A 7 -8.87 -14.46 9.00
C THR A 7 -8.56 -13.43 7.89
N GLU A 8 -8.67 -12.13 8.17
CA GLU A 8 -8.36 -11.06 7.21
C GLU A 8 -6.87 -11.08 6.82
N ILE A 9 -5.99 -11.29 7.81
CA ILE A 9 -4.54 -11.46 7.56
C ILE A 9 -4.30 -12.67 6.66
N LEU A 10 -4.97 -13.79 6.91
CA LEU A 10 -4.89 -14.99 6.07
C LEU A 10 -5.33 -14.71 4.63
N VAL A 11 -6.46 -14.01 4.44
CA VAL A 11 -6.95 -13.62 3.12
C VAL A 11 -5.93 -12.73 2.40
N LEU A 12 -5.37 -11.73 3.07
CA LEU A 12 -4.33 -10.86 2.51
C LEU A 12 -3.04 -11.62 2.18
N ALA A 13 -2.64 -12.57 3.03
CA ALA A 13 -1.46 -13.40 2.79
C ALA A 13 -1.66 -14.27 1.53
N VAL A 14 -2.82 -14.91 1.38
CA VAL A 14 -3.16 -15.69 0.18
C VAL A 14 -3.19 -14.80 -1.05
N LEU A 15 -3.82 -13.62 -0.97
CA LEU A 15 -3.86 -12.65 -2.07
C LEU A 15 -2.45 -12.22 -2.49
N ALA A 16 -1.59 -11.91 -1.52
CA ALA A 16 -0.20 -11.55 -1.78
C ALA A 16 0.56 -12.72 -2.44
N VAL A 17 0.33 -13.97 -2.01
CA VAL A 17 0.93 -15.16 -2.63
C VAL A 17 0.48 -15.31 -4.09
N ILE A 18 -0.78 -15.02 -4.41
CA ILE A 18 -1.29 -15.10 -5.79
C ILE A 18 -0.66 -14.01 -6.66
N ILE A 19 -0.59 -12.77 -6.18
CA ILE A 19 -0.07 -11.64 -6.95
C ILE A 19 1.44 -11.74 -7.16
N PHE A 20 2.18 -12.02 -6.10
CA PHE A 20 3.65 -12.00 -6.12
C PHE A 20 4.28 -13.39 -6.34
N GLY A 21 3.55 -14.45 -6.02
CA GLY A 21 4.03 -15.83 -6.05
C GLY A 21 4.55 -16.32 -4.69
N PRO A 22 4.35 -17.62 -4.36
CA PRO A 22 4.76 -18.21 -3.08
C PRO A 22 6.28 -18.18 -2.87
N GLU A 23 7.07 -18.14 -3.94
CA GLU A 23 8.53 -18.13 -3.89
C GLU A 23 9.09 -16.72 -3.60
N LYS A 24 8.38 -15.65 -4.03
CA LYS A 24 8.90 -14.27 -3.98
C LYS A 24 8.71 -13.60 -2.63
N LEU A 25 7.56 -13.81 -1.99
CA LEU A 25 7.29 -13.27 -0.66
C LEU A 25 8.33 -13.67 0.41
N PRO A 26 8.68 -14.95 0.60
CA PRO A 26 9.69 -15.33 1.60
C PRO A 26 11.08 -14.82 1.21
N GLU A 27 11.41 -14.76 -0.08
CA GLU A 27 12.68 -14.21 -0.56
C GLU A 27 12.81 -12.71 -0.20
N LEU A 28 11.77 -11.92 -0.47
CA LEU A 28 11.71 -10.49 -0.13
C LEU A 28 11.70 -10.26 1.38
N ALA A 29 10.90 -11.02 2.13
CA ALA A 29 10.86 -10.93 3.58
C ALA A 29 12.25 -11.20 4.20
N ARG A 30 12.96 -12.22 3.70
CA ARG A 30 14.33 -12.53 4.15
C ARG A 30 15.31 -11.42 3.83
N LYS A 31 15.22 -10.81 2.64
CA LYS A 31 16.05 -9.66 2.23
C LYS A 31 15.81 -8.47 3.15
N THR A 32 14.56 -8.08 3.37
CA THR A 32 14.20 -6.98 4.27
C THR A 32 14.59 -7.26 5.71
N ALA A 33 14.37 -8.47 6.21
CA ALA A 33 14.77 -8.87 7.56
C ALA A 33 16.29 -8.74 7.76
N ARG A 34 17.10 -9.13 6.76
CA ARG A 34 18.55 -8.97 6.83
C ARG A 34 18.95 -7.51 6.90
N VAL A 35 18.35 -6.65 6.08
CA VAL A 35 18.60 -5.20 6.10
C VAL A 35 18.19 -4.61 7.45
N LEU A 36 17.02 -4.97 7.95
CA LEU A 36 16.50 -4.48 9.23
C LEU A 36 17.39 -4.90 10.40
N ASN A 37 17.85 -6.16 10.41
CA ASN A 37 18.79 -6.64 11.43
C ASN A 37 20.13 -5.91 11.36
N TYR A 38 20.65 -5.69 10.15
CA TYR A 38 21.89 -4.94 9.94
C TYR A 38 21.74 -3.49 10.44
N LEU A 39 20.66 -2.81 10.09
CA LEU A 39 20.39 -1.45 10.53
C LEU A 39 20.20 -1.36 12.05
N ARG A 40 19.50 -2.34 12.65
CA ARG A 40 19.35 -2.44 14.10
C ARG A 40 20.70 -2.61 14.80
N ASN A 41 21.60 -3.43 14.25
CA ASN A 41 22.94 -3.60 14.81
C ASN A 41 23.74 -2.30 14.74
N ILE A 42 23.75 -1.61 13.58
CA ILE A 42 24.42 -0.32 13.43
C ILE A 42 23.86 0.71 14.43
N ALA A 43 22.54 0.79 14.56
CA ALA A 43 21.89 1.72 15.49
C ALA A 43 22.31 1.44 16.94
N ASN A 44 22.35 0.16 17.35
CA ASN A 44 22.81 -0.22 18.69
C ASN A 44 24.30 0.10 18.90
N ASP A 45 25.16 -0.13 17.89
CA ASP A 45 26.59 0.14 17.98
C ASP A 45 26.88 1.65 18.06
N ALA A 46 26.17 2.45 17.26
CA ALA A 46 26.26 3.91 17.31
C ALA A 46 25.77 4.46 18.65
N GLN A 47 24.64 3.96 19.16
CA GLN A 47 24.14 4.33 20.49
C GLN A 47 25.14 3.95 21.60
N GLY A 48 25.83 2.81 21.47
CA GLY A 48 26.89 2.38 22.38
C GLY A 48 28.05 3.38 22.41
N LYS A 49 28.56 3.78 21.23
CA LYS A 49 29.64 4.77 21.09
C LYS A 49 29.26 6.15 21.60
N LEU A 50 28.04 6.62 21.29
CA LEU A 50 27.54 7.92 21.77
C LEU A 50 27.38 7.91 23.30
N ARG A 51 26.94 6.79 23.89
CA ARG A 51 26.82 6.64 25.34
C ARG A 51 28.18 6.62 26.04
N GLU A 52 29.19 6.04 25.41
CA GLU A 52 30.57 6.01 25.92
C GLU A 52 31.27 7.37 25.84
N GLU A 53 31.03 8.16 24.77
CA GLU A 53 31.74 9.41 24.53
C GLU A 53 31.01 10.67 25.03
N LEU A 54 29.67 10.66 25.11
CA LEU A 54 28.87 11.87 25.40
C LEU A 54 28.12 11.83 26.73
N GLY A 55 28.25 10.73 27.50
CA GLY A 55 27.61 10.57 28.81
C GLY A 55 26.09 10.32 28.75
N PRO A 56 25.49 9.89 29.87
CA PRO A 56 24.10 9.41 29.94
C PRO A 56 23.03 10.45 29.57
N GLU A 57 23.39 11.74 29.53
CA GLU A 57 22.48 12.87 29.33
C GLU A 57 21.75 12.88 27.97
N PHE A 58 22.29 12.23 26.93
CA PHE A 58 21.65 12.17 25.59
C PHE A 58 20.97 10.84 25.27
N ALA A 59 21.26 9.78 26.03
CA ALA A 59 20.65 8.47 25.80
C ALA A 59 19.16 8.47 26.17
N ASP A 60 18.77 9.14 27.24
CA ASP A 60 17.41 9.04 27.76
C ASP A 60 16.36 9.88 26.99
N LEU A 61 16.81 10.86 26.19
CA LEU A 61 15.93 11.74 25.40
C LEU A 61 15.47 11.12 24.07
N GLU A 62 16.19 10.12 23.54
CA GLU A 62 15.94 9.52 22.24
C GLU A 62 15.10 8.23 22.31
N LEU A 63 15.25 7.45 23.40
CA LEU A 63 14.61 6.13 23.53
C LEU A 63 13.07 6.18 23.66
N THR A 64 12.51 7.28 24.13
CA THR A 64 11.08 7.32 24.49
C THR A 64 10.16 7.57 23.28
N ASN A 65 10.66 8.20 22.20
CA ASN A 65 9.83 8.46 21.01
C ASN A 65 10.67 8.55 19.72
N PRO A 66 11.02 7.40 19.09
CA PRO A 66 11.80 7.39 17.86
C PRO A 66 11.08 8.10 16.70
N ARG A 67 9.73 8.07 16.67
CA ARG A 67 8.93 8.84 15.71
C ARG A 67 9.11 10.34 15.85
N ALA A 68 9.18 10.86 17.08
CA ALA A 68 9.35 12.29 17.32
C ALA A 68 10.74 12.76 16.90
N MET A 69 11.77 11.92 17.03
CA MET A 69 13.15 12.27 16.67
C MET A 69 13.35 12.30 15.14
N VAL A 70 12.83 11.30 14.43
CA VAL A 70 12.79 11.29 12.96
C VAL A 70 11.95 12.46 12.43
N THR A 71 10.84 12.79 13.09
CA THR A 71 10.01 13.94 12.71
C THR A 71 10.77 15.25 12.89
N LYS A 72 11.39 15.48 14.05
CA LYS A 72 12.13 16.73 14.27
C LYS A 72 13.37 16.86 13.38
N HIS A 73 14.12 15.78 13.15
CA HIS A 73 15.35 15.86 12.38
C HIS A 73 15.19 15.70 10.86
N LEU A 74 14.15 15.00 10.39
CA LEU A 74 13.87 14.89 8.95
C LEU A 74 12.75 15.82 8.51
N LEU A 75 11.69 16.03 9.29
CA LEU A 75 10.57 16.89 8.86
C LEU A 75 10.86 18.38 9.04
N ASP A 76 11.73 18.85 9.93
CA ASP A 76 12.08 20.30 9.95
C ASP A 76 12.86 20.74 8.70
N PRO A 77 13.93 20.04 8.25
CA PRO A 77 14.61 20.41 7.00
C PRO A 77 13.75 20.13 5.76
N VAL A 78 13.01 19.02 5.74
CA VAL A 78 12.16 18.66 4.60
C VAL A 78 10.90 19.53 4.53
N GLN A 79 10.29 19.96 5.63
CA GLN A 79 9.17 20.92 5.58
C GLN A 79 9.61 22.28 5.05
N ALA A 80 10.80 22.76 5.43
CA ALA A 80 11.34 24.01 4.89
C ALA A 80 11.54 23.96 3.36
N GLU A 81 11.95 22.82 2.81
CA GLU A 81 12.05 22.62 1.35
C GLU A 81 10.71 22.31 0.68
N LEU A 82 9.75 21.72 1.40
CA LEU A 82 8.43 21.37 0.87
C LEU A 82 7.41 22.50 0.97
N GLU A 83 7.62 23.54 1.77
CA GLU A 83 6.76 24.73 1.81
C GLU A 83 6.52 25.37 0.44
N PRO A 84 7.54 25.68 -0.38
CA PRO A 84 7.33 26.25 -1.71
C PRO A 84 6.55 25.28 -2.62
N VAL A 85 6.91 24.00 -2.62
CA VAL A 85 6.23 22.96 -3.42
C VAL A 85 4.78 22.78 -2.98
N LYS A 86 4.49 22.82 -1.68
CA LYS A 86 3.14 22.71 -1.13
C LYS A 86 2.29 23.94 -1.47
N SER A 87 2.90 25.12 -1.53
CA SER A 87 2.24 26.37 -1.94
C SER A 87 1.89 26.36 -3.44
N GLU A 88 2.78 25.83 -4.29
CA GLU A 88 2.53 25.65 -5.73
C GLU A 88 1.48 24.57 -6.03
N LEU A 89 1.43 23.51 -5.21
CA LEU A 89 0.49 22.40 -5.37
C LEU A 89 -0.89 22.66 -4.73
N ALA A 90 -1.00 23.67 -3.87
CA ALA A 90 -2.26 24.06 -3.24
C ALA A 90 -3.36 24.46 -4.25
N PRO A 91 -3.11 25.31 -5.27
CA PRO A 91 -4.11 25.62 -6.28
C PRO A 91 -4.46 24.40 -7.13
N LEU A 92 -3.48 23.59 -7.54
CA LEU A 92 -3.69 22.35 -8.32
C LEU A 92 -4.57 21.34 -7.58
N LYS A 93 -4.41 21.20 -6.25
CA LYS A 93 -5.28 20.34 -5.44
C LYS A 93 -6.72 20.87 -5.36
N SER A 94 -6.89 22.18 -5.28
CA SER A 94 -8.23 22.80 -5.29
C SER A 94 -8.92 22.63 -6.65
N ASP A 95 -8.17 22.73 -7.75
CA ASP A 95 -8.69 22.52 -9.11
C ASP A 95 -9.03 21.06 -9.40
N LEU A 96 -8.30 20.12 -8.78
CA LEU A 96 -8.53 18.68 -8.91
C LEU A 96 -9.55 18.13 -7.89
N ALA A 97 -9.87 18.88 -6.83
CA ALA A 97 -10.87 18.52 -5.83
C ALA A 97 -12.25 18.17 -6.44
N PRO A 98 -12.81 18.93 -7.41
CA PRO A 98 -14.07 18.55 -8.05
C PRO A 98 -13.96 17.25 -8.85
N VAL A 99 -12.84 16.99 -9.54
CA VAL A 99 -12.62 15.74 -10.29
C VAL A 99 -12.44 14.56 -9.35
N ALA A 100 -11.74 14.74 -8.23
CA ALA A 100 -11.60 13.71 -7.20
C ALA A 100 -12.94 13.42 -6.50
N ALA A 101 -13.77 14.44 -6.27
CA ALA A 101 -15.13 14.29 -5.77
C ALA A 101 -16.03 13.57 -6.79
N GLU A 102 -15.85 13.84 -8.08
CA GLU A 102 -16.58 13.16 -9.17
C GLU A 102 -16.13 11.71 -9.34
N LEU A 103 -14.83 11.41 -9.15
CA LEU A 103 -14.29 10.04 -9.15
C LEU A 103 -14.76 9.27 -7.90
N ALA A 104 -14.81 9.93 -6.74
CA ALA A 104 -15.36 9.36 -5.51
C ALA A 104 -16.89 9.15 -5.62
N ALA A 105 -17.60 10.06 -6.28
CA ALA A 105 -19.03 9.92 -6.59
C ALA A 105 -19.29 8.83 -7.64
N ALA A 106 -18.43 8.67 -8.64
CA ALA A 106 -18.47 7.57 -9.61
C ALA A 106 -18.11 6.22 -8.98
N SER A 107 -17.42 6.22 -7.84
CA SER A 107 -17.22 5.04 -6.99
C SER A 107 -18.46 4.74 -6.13
N MET A 108 -19.40 5.68 -6.01
CA MET A 108 -20.62 5.60 -5.21
C MET A 108 -21.91 5.61 -6.04
N THR A 109 -21.85 5.44 -7.37
CA THR A 109 -23.04 5.02 -8.12
C THR A 109 -23.28 3.53 -7.83
N PRO A 110 -24.37 3.15 -7.13
CA PRO A 110 -24.83 1.80 -7.30
C PRO A 110 -25.17 1.67 -8.78
N SER A 111 -24.52 0.72 -9.45
CA SER A 111 -24.93 0.29 -10.78
C SER A 111 -26.46 0.16 -10.75
N PRO A 112 -27.22 0.76 -11.69
CA PRO A 112 -28.65 0.48 -11.81
C PRO A 112 -28.76 -1.05 -11.85
N GLY A 113 -29.55 -1.58 -10.93
CA GLY A 113 -29.52 -3.00 -10.58
C GLY A 113 -29.44 -3.88 -11.83
N TYR A 114 -28.46 -4.77 -11.84
CA TYR A 114 -28.44 -5.89 -12.77
C TYR A 114 -29.73 -6.68 -12.57
N GLN A 115 -30.75 -6.38 -13.37
CA GLN A 115 -31.80 -7.33 -13.65
C GLN A 115 -31.16 -8.38 -14.56
N PRO A 116 -31.06 -9.64 -14.14
CA PRO A 116 -30.67 -10.70 -15.06
C PRO A 116 -31.72 -10.71 -16.17
N ASP A 117 -31.26 -10.47 -17.40
CA ASP A 117 -32.06 -10.72 -18.60
C ASP A 117 -32.56 -12.17 -18.52
N PRO A 118 -33.86 -12.48 -18.71
CA PRO A 118 -34.30 -13.86 -18.73
C PRO A 118 -33.48 -14.62 -19.76
N ALA A 119 -32.89 -15.74 -19.30
CA ALA A 119 -32.05 -16.60 -20.11
C ALA A 119 -32.70 -16.83 -21.49
N PRO A 120 -31.95 -16.70 -22.61
CA PRO A 120 -32.50 -17.07 -23.91
C PRO A 120 -32.89 -18.55 -23.84
N GLU A 121 -34.16 -18.83 -24.08
CA GLU A 121 -34.69 -20.19 -24.17
C GLU A 121 -33.82 -21.02 -25.12
N PRO A 122 -33.62 -22.33 -24.86
CA PRO A 122 -32.82 -23.18 -25.73
C PRO A 122 -33.49 -23.23 -27.10
N VAL A 123 -32.95 -22.47 -28.05
CA VAL A 123 -33.31 -22.61 -29.45
C VAL A 123 -33.00 -24.04 -29.87
N ALA A 124 -34.06 -24.79 -30.18
CA ALA A 124 -33.97 -26.14 -30.68
C ALA A 124 -33.01 -26.16 -31.88
N ALA A 125 -31.85 -26.78 -31.69
CA ALA A 125 -30.86 -26.95 -32.73
C ALA A 125 -31.46 -27.81 -33.85
N GLY A 126 -31.88 -27.17 -34.94
CA GLY A 126 -32.09 -27.85 -36.21
C GLY A 126 -30.78 -28.51 -36.69
N PRO A 127 -30.86 -29.56 -37.52
CA PRO A 127 -29.66 -30.30 -37.93
C PRO A 127 -28.72 -29.38 -38.72
N LEU A 128 -27.49 -29.24 -38.23
CA LEU A 128 -26.42 -28.48 -38.89
C LEU A 128 -26.01 -29.22 -40.17
N ALA A 129 -26.27 -28.60 -41.33
CA ALA A 129 -25.72 -29.03 -42.61
C ALA A 129 -24.23 -28.64 -42.64
N TRP A 130 -23.35 -29.64 -42.66
CA TRP A 130 -21.92 -29.42 -42.79
C TRP A 130 -21.61 -28.95 -44.22
N ASP A 131 -20.94 -27.81 -44.32
CA ASP A 131 -20.52 -27.17 -45.58
C ASP A 131 -19.19 -27.78 -46.04
N THR A 132 -19.15 -28.36 -47.25
CA THR A 132 -18.05 -29.22 -47.74
C THR A 132 -17.09 -28.53 -48.72
N GLU A 133 -17.09 -27.21 -48.82
CA GLU A 133 -16.38 -26.46 -49.88
C GLU A 133 -15.08 -25.78 -49.45
N ALA A 134 -14.51 -26.13 -48.30
CA ALA A 134 -13.16 -25.72 -47.90
C ALA A 134 -12.13 -26.86 -48.09
N THR A 135 -11.63 -27.02 -49.32
CA THR A 135 -10.37 -27.71 -49.65
C THR A 135 -9.67 -26.94 -50.77
#